data_AF-A0A2I0NSX9-F1
#
_entry.id   AF-A0A2I0NSX9-F1
#
_cell.length_a   1.000
_cell.length_b   1.000
_cell.length_c   1.000
_cell.angle_alpha   90.00
_cell.angle_beta   90.00
_cell.angle_gamma   90.00
#
_symmetry.space_group_name_H-M   'P 1'
#
loop_
_entity.id
_entity.type
_entity.pdbx_description
1 polymer ?
#
loop_
_entity_poly.entity_id
_entity_poly.type
_entity_poly.pdbx_seq_one_letter_code
_entity_poly.pdbx_strand_id
1 'polypeptide(L)'
;LEDLKDVVIMGATNRPDIVDPALLRAGRFDRLVYIGEPTLEDRKKIIGIHTRFMPLEGSALEEIVGLCQKYNEEEIAELVEKLGKDKAVTADEVKAEITPAAEDATGISAGARRRRFIELMAEKNLTFTDPARDSLASTLAGITEGFVGSDLESVCREAGMLALRDNQTIISMKYFELAQKKVHPTMNENLRNYYNKIQQHFKGGLPKQVQPLEYQ
;
A
#
# COMPACT_ATOMS: atom_id res chain seq x y z
N LEU A 1 -35.95 -19.96 16.97
CA LEU A 1 -34.73 -19.16 16.77
C LEU A 1 -34.14 -19.64 15.46
N GLU A 2 -34.28 -18.84 14.40
CA GLU A 2 -33.69 -19.15 13.09
C GLU A 2 -32.17 -18.98 13.17
N ASP A 3 -31.41 -19.98 12.69
CA ASP A 3 -29.95 -19.87 12.56
C ASP A 3 -29.61 -18.85 11.48
N LEU A 4 -28.84 -17.82 11.84
CA LEU A 4 -28.28 -16.84 10.90
C LEU A 4 -27.14 -17.51 10.09
N LYS A 5 -27.48 -18.23 9.02
CA LYS A 5 -26.52 -19.01 8.23
C LYS A 5 -25.58 -18.17 7.35
N ASP A 6 -25.84 -16.87 7.20
CA ASP A 6 -25.10 -15.98 6.29
C ASP A 6 -24.49 -14.75 7.00
N VAL A 7 -24.37 -14.78 8.33
CA VAL A 7 -23.79 -13.66 9.10
C VAL A 7 -22.44 -14.07 9.69
N VAL A 8 -21.40 -13.31 9.34
CA VAL A 8 -20.07 -13.44 9.94
C VAL A 8 -19.80 -12.22 10.82
N ILE A 9 -19.34 -12.45 12.06
CA ILE A 9 -18.98 -11.39 12.99
C ILE A 9 -17.45 -11.36 13.11
N MET A 10 -16.85 -10.19 12.84
CA MET A 10 -15.42 -9.95 13.02
C MET A 10 -15.22 -8.82 14.04
N GLY A 11 -14.30 -9.01 14.97
CA GLY A 11 -13.89 -8.01 15.94
C GLY A 11 -12.38 -7.76 15.87
N ALA A 12 -11.95 -6.54 16.18
CA ALA A 12 -10.55 -6.16 16.28
C ALA A 12 -10.29 -5.51 17.64
N THR A 13 -9.19 -5.87 18.29
CA THR A 13 -8.78 -5.29 19.58
C THR A 13 -7.26 -5.26 19.68
N ASN A 14 -6.71 -4.15 20.21
CA ASN A 14 -5.30 -4.04 20.60
C ASN A 14 -5.07 -4.50 22.05
N ARG A 15 -6.15 -4.83 22.77
CA ARG A 15 -6.13 -5.26 24.17
C ARG A 15 -6.94 -6.55 24.35
N PRO A 16 -6.42 -7.69 23.91
CA PRO A 16 -7.13 -8.97 24.05
C PRO A 16 -7.17 -9.48 25.49
N ASP A 17 -6.29 -8.97 26.36
CA ASP A 17 -6.21 -9.26 27.79
C ASP A 17 -7.45 -8.85 28.59
N ILE A 18 -8.16 -7.81 28.15
CA ILE A 18 -9.37 -7.28 28.81
C ILE A 18 -10.67 -7.77 28.20
N VAL A 19 -10.62 -8.61 27.17
CA VAL A 19 -11.82 -9.18 26.54
C VAL A 19 -12.43 -10.22 27.47
N ASP A 20 -13.74 -10.16 27.66
CA ASP A 20 -14.47 -11.14 28.49
C ASP A 20 -14.21 -12.57 27.95
N PRO A 21 -13.66 -13.49 28.77
CA PRO A 21 -13.42 -14.87 28.37
C PRO A 21 -14.66 -15.60 27.87
N ALA A 22 -15.86 -15.17 28.26
CA ALA A 22 -17.10 -15.72 27.74
C ALA A 22 -17.23 -15.46 26.24
N LEU A 23 -16.73 -14.34 25.71
CA LEU A 23 -16.79 -14.02 24.27
C LEU A 23 -15.84 -14.88 23.43
N LEU A 24 -14.81 -15.47 24.03
CA LEU A 24 -13.78 -16.27 23.36
C LEU A 24 -14.12 -17.78 23.31
N ARG A 25 -15.31 -18.17 23.77
CA ARG A 25 -15.75 -19.58 23.77
C ARG A 25 -16.24 -20.01 22.38
N ALA A 26 -16.24 -21.32 22.15
CA ALA A 26 -16.75 -21.94 20.92
C ALA A 26 -18.16 -21.42 20.55
N GLY A 27 -18.37 -21.09 19.27
CA GLY A 27 -19.63 -20.51 18.78
C GLY A 27 -19.77 -18.99 18.98
N ARG A 28 -18.70 -18.28 19.39
CA ARG A 28 -18.62 -16.82 19.48
C ARG A 28 -17.37 -16.33 18.71
N PHE A 29 -16.43 -15.63 19.36
CA PHE A 29 -15.11 -15.35 18.77
C PHE A 29 -14.18 -16.53 18.98
N ASP A 30 -14.49 -17.65 18.33
CA ASP A 30 -13.72 -18.90 18.45
C ASP A 30 -12.55 -19.00 17.46
N ARG A 31 -12.51 -18.13 16.44
CA ARG A 31 -11.37 -17.92 15.55
C ARG A 31 -10.65 -16.63 15.93
N LEU A 32 -9.48 -16.80 16.53
CA LEU A 32 -8.59 -15.68 16.86
C LEU A 32 -7.46 -15.63 15.82
N VAL A 33 -7.23 -14.46 15.24
CA VAL A 33 -6.15 -14.21 14.28
C VAL A 33 -5.25 -13.12 14.85
N TYR A 34 -3.96 -13.42 14.99
CA TYR A 34 -2.97 -12.46 15.44
C TYR A 34 -2.42 -11.68 14.24
N ILE A 35 -2.45 -10.35 14.33
CA ILE A 35 -1.84 -9.45 13.34
C ILE A 35 -0.56 -8.91 13.95
N GLY A 36 0.58 -9.37 13.44
CA GLY A 36 1.90 -9.00 13.92
C GLY A 36 2.47 -7.74 13.26
N GLU A 37 3.71 -7.43 13.63
CA GLU A 37 4.49 -6.37 12.99
C GLU A 37 4.71 -6.68 11.50
N PRO A 38 4.69 -5.68 10.61
CA PRO A 38 4.91 -5.90 9.19
C PRO A 38 6.34 -6.37 8.93
N THR A 39 6.46 -7.47 8.18
CA THR A 39 7.76 -7.96 7.69
C THR A 39 8.36 -6.98 6.68
N LEU A 40 9.62 -7.18 6.30
CA LEU A 40 10.27 -6.34 5.28
C LEU A 40 9.46 -6.29 3.97
N GLU A 41 8.92 -7.43 3.53
CA GLU A 41 8.07 -7.51 2.34
C GLU A 41 6.71 -6.84 2.54
N ASP A 42 6.13 -6.92 3.74
CA ASP A 42 4.89 -6.21 4.05
C ASP A 42 5.11 -4.70 4.06
N ARG A 43 6.23 -4.23 4.63
CA ARG A 43 6.59 -2.80 4.61
C ARG A 43 6.76 -2.28 3.20
N LYS A 44 7.44 -3.04 2.32
CA LYS A 44 7.54 -2.71 0.88
C LYS A 44 6.16 -2.52 0.25
N LYS A 45 5.23 -3.46 0.49
CA LYS A 45 3.86 -3.38 -0.03
C LYS A 45 3.10 -2.17 0.52
N ILE A 46 3.17 -1.93 1.83
CA ILE A 46 2.52 -0.78 2.49
C ILE A 46 3.05 0.53 1.90
N ILE A 47 4.37 0.67 1.77
CA ILE A 47 4.99 1.83 1.14
C ILE A 47 4.55 1.97 -0.33
N GLY A 48 4.49 0.87 -1.08
CA GLY A 48 3.98 0.86 -2.45
C GLY A 48 2.53 1.37 -2.54
N ILE A 49 1.66 0.98 -1.59
CA ILE A 49 0.27 1.45 -1.51
C ILE A 49 0.22 2.96 -1.25
N HIS A 50 0.95 3.45 -0.26
CA HIS A 50 0.91 4.87 0.12
C HIS A 50 1.64 5.78 -0.87
N THR A 51 2.61 5.25 -1.60
CA THR A 51 3.29 6.00 -2.66
C THR A 51 2.54 5.95 -4.00
N ARG A 52 1.59 5.04 -4.21
CA ARG A 52 0.95 4.77 -5.51
C ARG A 52 0.55 6.02 -6.31
N PHE A 53 -0.02 7.03 -5.65
CA PHE A 53 -0.48 8.26 -6.31
C PHE A 53 0.53 9.43 -6.24
N MET A 54 1.65 9.22 -5.56
CA MET A 54 2.70 10.22 -5.40
C MET A 54 3.52 10.35 -6.69
N PRO A 55 3.79 11.58 -7.15
CA PRO A 55 4.75 11.84 -8.22
C PRO A 55 6.16 11.60 -7.67
N LEU A 56 6.80 10.50 -8.07
CA LEU A 56 8.13 10.12 -7.58
C LEU A 56 9.19 10.42 -8.64
N GLU A 57 10.37 10.82 -8.19
CA GLU A 57 11.53 11.01 -9.06
C GLU A 57 11.94 9.68 -9.73
N GLY A 58 12.15 9.73 -11.05
CA GLY A 58 12.53 8.56 -11.85
C GLY A 58 11.42 7.52 -12.07
N SER A 59 10.20 7.77 -11.60
CA SER A 59 9.06 6.87 -11.81
C SER A 59 8.63 6.87 -13.27
N ALA A 60 8.57 5.67 -13.86
CA ALA A 60 8.11 5.50 -15.23
C ALA A 60 6.66 5.99 -15.43
N LEU A 61 5.85 5.92 -14.37
CA LEU A 61 4.50 6.46 -14.37
C LEU A 61 4.49 7.99 -14.55
N GLU A 62 5.41 8.71 -13.92
CA GLU A 62 5.48 10.17 -14.04
C GLU A 62 5.94 10.59 -15.44
N GLU A 63 6.81 9.81 -16.09
CA GLU A 63 7.16 10.03 -17.49
C GLU A 63 5.96 9.87 -18.43
N ILE A 64 5.17 8.81 -18.24
CA ILE A 64 3.93 8.57 -19.01
C ILE A 64 2.94 9.73 -18.80
N VAL A 65 2.74 10.14 -17.55
CA VAL A 65 1.88 11.28 -17.22
C VAL A 65 2.44 12.57 -17.83
N GLY A 66 3.76 12.74 -17.89
CA GLY A 66 4.41 13.86 -18.56
C GLY A 66 4.10 13.92 -20.06
N LEU A 67 4.03 12.77 -20.74
CA LEU A 67 3.69 12.67 -22.17
C LEU A 67 2.20 12.89 -22.43
N CYS A 68 1.32 12.43 -21.52
CA CYS A 68 -0.14 12.61 -21.63
C CYS A 68 -0.62 13.99 -21.14
N GLN A 69 0.16 15.07 -21.27
CA GLN A 69 -0.17 16.41 -20.75
C GLN A 69 -1.48 16.98 -21.28
N LYS A 70 -1.79 16.69 -22.54
CA LYS A 70 -2.98 17.16 -23.23
C LYS A 70 -4.14 16.16 -23.20
N TYR A 71 -4.04 15.08 -22.44
CA TYR A 71 -5.11 14.07 -22.40
C TYR A 71 -6.20 14.47 -21.39
N ASN A 72 -7.44 14.23 -21.78
CA ASN A 72 -8.66 14.34 -20.97
C ASN A 72 -8.91 12.95 -20.35
N GLU A 73 -10.00 12.82 -19.59
CA GLU A 73 -10.37 11.52 -19.00
C GLU A 73 -10.69 10.45 -20.06
N GLU A 74 -11.22 10.87 -21.21
CA GLU A 74 -11.60 9.99 -22.33
C GLU A 74 -10.38 9.41 -23.03
N GLU A 75 -9.39 10.24 -23.41
CA GLU A 75 -8.18 9.72 -24.08
C GLU A 75 -7.34 8.82 -23.16
N ILE A 76 -7.39 9.04 -21.84
CA ILE A 76 -6.74 8.12 -20.88
C ILE A 76 -7.46 6.77 -20.85
N ALA A 77 -8.79 6.77 -20.92
CA ALA A 77 -9.57 5.53 -21.02
C ALA A 77 -9.27 4.78 -22.31
N GLU A 78 -9.21 5.47 -23.45
CA GLU A 78 -8.86 4.89 -24.74
C GLU A 78 -7.43 4.32 -24.74
N LEU A 79 -6.46 5.03 -24.15
CA LEU A 79 -5.09 4.54 -24.00
C LEU A 79 -5.07 3.22 -23.22
N VAL A 80 -5.75 3.16 -22.08
CA VAL A 80 -5.80 1.93 -21.26
C VAL A 80 -6.56 0.81 -21.97
N GLU A 81 -7.57 1.14 -22.78
CA GLU A 81 -8.29 0.15 -23.59
C GLU A 81 -7.39 -0.51 -24.66
N LYS A 82 -6.51 0.27 -25.30
CA LYS A 82 -5.52 -0.26 -26.26
C LYS A 82 -4.51 -1.21 -25.60
N LEU A 83 -4.20 -1.02 -24.31
CA LEU A 83 -3.31 -1.90 -23.54
C LEU A 83 -3.93 -3.28 -23.24
N GLY A 84 -5.25 -3.42 -23.38
CA GLY A 84 -5.96 -4.69 -23.21
C GLY A 84 -6.41 -4.98 -21.77
N LYS A 85 -6.46 -6.27 -21.41
CA LYS A 85 -6.90 -6.77 -20.09
C LYS A 85 -6.01 -7.91 -19.61
N ASP A 86 -5.88 -8.04 -18.29
CA ASP A 86 -5.23 -9.17 -17.60
C ASP A 86 -3.78 -9.45 -18.06
N LYS A 87 -3.03 -8.40 -18.42
CA LYS A 87 -1.64 -8.46 -18.90
C LYS A 87 -0.71 -7.60 -18.05
N ALA A 88 0.54 -8.01 -17.94
CA ALA A 88 1.62 -7.14 -17.49
C ALA A 88 2.01 -6.16 -18.60
N VAL A 89 2.04 -4.88 -18.28
CA VAL A 89 2.36 -3.79 -19.21
C VAL A 89 3.64 -3.11 -18.76
N THR A 90 4.57 -2.92 -19.69
CA THR A 90 5.82 -2.19 -19.43
C THR A 90 5.68 -0.71 -19.80
N ALA A 91 6.57 0.13 -19.25
CA ALA A 91 6.58 1.56 -19.58
C ALA A 91 6.73 1.83 -21.09
N ASP A 92 7.50 1.01 -21.79
CA ASP A 92 7.75 1.17 -23.22
C ASP A 92 6.52 0.80 -24.06
N GLU A 93 5.77 -0.23 -23.66
CA GLU A 93 4.49 -0.59 -24.29
C GLU A 93 3.48 0.56 -24.13
N VAL A 94 3.37 1.15 -22.93
CA VAL A 94 2.48 2.30 -22.74
C VAL A 94 2.91 3.47 -23.62
N LYS A 95 4.21 3.81 -23.64
CA LYS A 95 4.75 4.91 -24.44
C LYS A 95 4.52 4.74 -25.93
N ALA A 96 4.58 3.52 -26.46
CA ALA A 96 4.35 3.23 -27.86
C ALA A 96 2.90 3.50 -28.29
N GLU A 97 1.94 3.33 -27.39
CA GLU A 97 0.51 3.54 -27.64
C GLU A 97 0.05 4.99 -27.41
N ILE A 98 0.94 5.88 -26.94
CA ILE A 98 0.64 7.30 -26.76
C ILE A 98 0.53 7.97 -28.13
N THR A 99 -0.70 8.24 -28.55
CA THR A 99 -1.02 9.04 -29.73
C THR A 99 -1.01 10.55 -29.41
N PRO A 100 -0.60 11.43 -30.33
CA PRO A 100 -0.69 12.87 -30.09
C PRO A 100 -2.15 13.27 -29.84
N ALA A 101 -2.42 13.91 -28.70
CA ALA A 101 -3.76 14.41 -28.38
C ALA A 101 -4.17 15.54 -29.34
N ALA A 102 -5.48 15.72 -29.53
CA ALA A 102 -6.04 16.79 -30.34
C ALA A 102 -5.59 18.18 -29.87
N GLU A 103 -5.47 19.13 -30.79
CA GLU A 103 -4.90 20.47 -30.51
C GLU A 103 -5.72 21.30 -29.49
N ASP A 104 -7.00 21.00 -29.33
CA ASP A 104 -7.97 21.76 -28.50
C ASP A 104 -8.26 21.15 -27.12
N ALA A 105 -7.51 20.14 -26.69
CA ALA A 105 -7.80 19.39 -25.48
C ALA A 105 -7.47 20.18 -24.19
N THR A 106 -8.50 20.47 -23.38
CA THR A 106 -8.35 21.00 -22.02
C THR A 106 -7.94 19.87 -21.08
N GLY A 107 -6.64 19.56 -21.04
CA GLY A 107 -6.11 18.48 -20.20
C GLY A 107 -6.44 18.64 -18.71
N ILE A 108 -6.56 17.51 -18.01
CA ILE A 108 -6.75 17.48 -16.56
C ILE A 108 -5.42 17.63 -15.79
N SER A 109 -5.49 17.96 -14.50
CA SER A 109 -4.28 18.11 -13.66
C SER A 109 -3.42 16.84 -13.64
N ALA A 110 -2.09 16.96 -13.52
CA ALA A 110 -1.19 15.80 -13.48
C ALA A 110 -1.56 14.78 -12.38
N GLY A 111 -2.05 15.27 -11.23
CA GLY A 111 -2.52 14.42 -10.14
C GLY A 111 -3.79 13.65 -10.48
N ALA A 112 -4.76 14.29 -11.14
CA ALA A 112 -5.97 13.63 -11.63
C ALA A 112 -5.64 12.58 -12.69
N ARG A 113 -4.69 12.88 -13.60
CA ARG A 113 -4.22 11.94 -14.63
C ARG A 113 -3.60 10.69 -14.04
N ARG A 114 -2.68 10.85 -13.08
CA ARG A 114 -2.09 9.74 -12.33
C ARG A 114 -3.16 8.85 -11.70
N ARG A 115 -4.09 9.46 -10.96
CA ARG A 115 -5.15 8.72 -10.27
C ARG A 115 -6.01 7.95 -11.26
N ARG A 116 -6.49 8.61 -12.32
CA ARG A 116 -7.36 8.00 -13.32
C ARG A 116 -6.67 6.86 -14.07
N PHE A 117 -5.41 7.05 -14.46
CA PHE A 117 -4.62 6.01 -15.11
C PHE A 117 -4.47 4.76 -14.22
N ILE A 118 -4.12 4.95 -12.95
CA ILE A 118 -3.98 3.83 -11.99
C ILE A 118 -5.31 3.11 -11.75
N GLU A 119 -6.40 3.85 -11.62
CA GLU A 119 -7.74 3.27 -11.42
C GLU A 119 -8.17 2.43 -12.63
N LEU A 120 -8.03 2.96 -13.84
CA LEU A 120 -8.37 2.25 -15.07
C LEU A 120 -7.49 1.00 -15.27
N MET A 121 -6.19 1.09 -14.97
CA MET A 121 -5.29 -0.07 -15.00
C MET A 121 -5.75 -1.15 -14.01
N ALA A 122 -6.18 -0.76 -12.81
CA ALA A 122 -6.71 -1.69 -11.81
C ALA A 122 -8.03 -2.33 -12.26
N GLU A 123 -8.96 -1.57 -12.86
CA GLU A 123 -10.22 -2.08 -13.40
C GLU A 123 -10.02 -3.14 -14.50
N LYS A 124 -8.92 -3.05 -15.26
CA LYS A 124 -8.56 -3.99 -16.33
C LYS A 124 -7.61 -5.10 -15.86
N ASN A 125 -7.33 -5.20 -14.56
CA ASN A 125 -6.33 -6.10 -13.98
C ASN A 125 -4.95 -6.02 -14.66
N LEU A 126 -4.56 -4.84 -15.12
CA LEU A 126 -3.25 -4.63 -15.73
C LEU A 126 -2.20 -4.46 -14.63
N THR A 127 -1.12 -5.21 -14.70
CA THR A 127 0.01 -5.08 -13.78
C THR A 127 1.07 -4.19 -14.40
N PHE A 128 1.41 -3.10 -13.70
CA PHE A 128 2.44 -2.16 -14.13
C PHE A 128 3.62 -2.23 -13.17
N THR A 129 4.81 -2.54 -13.71
CA THR A 129 6.05 -2.62 -12.94
C THR A 129 6.81 -1.30 -13.08
N ASP A 130 7.10 -0.66 -11.96
CA ASP A 130 7.85 0.60 -11.90
C ASP A 130 9.15 0.38 -11.11
N PRO A 131 10.31 0.17 -11.79
CA PRO A 131 11.56 -0.16 -11.13
C PRO A 131 12.03 0.89 -10.11
N ALA A 132 11.79 2.17 -10.38
CA ALA A 132 12.21 3.25 -9.49
C ALA A 132 11.41 3.24 -8.18
N ARG A 133 10.10 2.97 -8.28
CA ARG A 133 9.21 2.84 -7.13
C ARG A 133 9.52 1.60 -6.29
N ASP A 134 9.81 0.48 -6.95
CA ASP A 134 10.19 -0.76 -6.26
C ASP A 134 11.53 -0.60 -5.52
N SER A 135 12.48 0.10 -6.14
CA SER A 135 13.76 0.46 -5.50
C SER A 135 13.55 1.37 -4.29
N LEU A 136 12.74 2.43 -4.44
CA LEU A 136 12.38 3.33 -3.34
C LEU A 136 11.73 2.57 -2.18
N ALA A 137 10.71 1.74 -2.47
CA ALA A 137 10.01 0.96 -1.47
C ALA A 137 10.95 -0.02 -0.75
N SER A 138 11.88 -0.63 -1.47
CA SER A 138 12.89 -1.53 -0.90
C SER A 138 13.85 -0.81 0.03
N THR A 139 14.37 0.35 -0.37
CA THR A 139 15.26 1.16 0.47
C THR A 139 14.54 1.64 1.73
N LEU A 140 13.33 2.17 1.59
CA LEU A 140 12.54 2.64 2.73
C LEU A 140 12.19 1.50 3.69
N ALA A 141 11.74 0.36 3.18
CA ALA A 141 11.43 -0.80 4.02
C ALA A 141 12.63 -1.31 4.82
N GLY A 142 13.85 -1.16 4.28
CA GLY A 142 15.10 -1.53 4.94
C GLY A 142 15.46 -0.61 6.11
N ILE A 143 15.08 0.67 6.07
CA ILE A 143 15.41 1.65 7.10
C ILE A 143 14.26 1.94 8.08
N THR A 144 13.07 1.38 7.86
CA THR A 144 11.88 1.55 8.70
C THR A 144 11.58 0.32 9.55
N GLU A 145 12.60 -0.28 10.18
CA GLU A 145 12.38 -1.38 11.12
C GLU A 145 11.64 -0.88 12.37
N GLY A 146 10.65 -1.64 12.86
CA GLY A 146 9.80 -1.25 13.99
C GLY A 146 8.68 -0.26 13.65
N PHE A 147 8.58 0.16 12.39
CA PHE A 147 7.46 0.99 11.92
C PHE A 147 6.23 0.12 11.70
N VAL A 148 5.07 0.57 12.19
CA VAL A 148 3.77 -0.03 11.87
C VAL A 148 3.15 0.65 10.65
N GLY A 149 2.02 0.12 10.17
CA GLY A 149 1.33 0.67 8.99
C GLY A 149 1.08 2.18 9.07
N SER A 150 0.62 2.70 10.21
CA SER A 150 0.40 4.14 10.41
C SER A 150 1.67 4.97 10.40
N ASP A 151 2.80 4.41 10.87
CA ASP A 151 4.08 5.12 10.84
C ASP A 151 4.60 5.22 9.40
N LEU A 152 4.48 4.13 8.62
CA LEU A 152 4.86 4.11 7.19
C LEU A 152 4.00 5.06 6.35
N GLU A 153 2.69 5.10 6.61
CA GLU A 153 1.80 6.10 6.04
C GLU A 153 2.28 7.52 6.37
N SER A 154 2.59 7.76 7.64
CA SER A 154 3.03 9.07 8.13
C SER A 154 4.33 9.50 7.47
N VAL A 155 5.30 8.59 7.26
CA VAL A 155 6.53 8.86 6.51
C VAL A 155 6.21 9.29 5.08
N CYS A 156 5.36 8.54 4.37
CA CYS A 156 5.00 8.87 2.99
C CYS A 156 4.26 10.21 2.89
N ARG A 157 3.33 10.47 3.82
CA ARG A 157 2.56 11.72 3.87
C ARG A 157 3.46 12.91 4.18
N GLU A 158 4.34 12.81 5.17
CA GLU A 158 5.26 13.88 5.54
C GLU A 158 6.25 14.17 4.41
N ALA A 159 6.73 13.14 3.68
CA ALA A 159 7.58 13.34 2.50
C ALA A 159 6.86 14.17 1.42
N GLY A 160 5.59 13.88 1.15
CA GLY A 160 4.76 14.68 0.24
C GLY A 160 4.55 16.11 0.72
N MET A 161 4.28 16.31 2.02
CA MET A 161 4.11 17.65 2.59
C MET A 161 5.39 18.48 2.56
N LEU A 162 6.55 17.86 2.77
CA LEU A 162 7.86 18.52 2.68
C LEU A 162 8.17 18.95 1.24
N ALA A 163 7.89 18.10 0.25
CA ALA A 163 8.05 18.45 -1.16
C ALA A 163 7.15 19.63 -1.55
N LEU A 164 5.87 19.59 -1.15
CA LEU A 164 4.93 20.70 -1.40
C LEU A 164 5.37 22.01 -0.73
N ARG A 165 5.92 21.93 0.49
CA ARG A 165 6.46 23.11 1.19
C ARG A 165 7.60 23.77 0.43
N ASP A 166 8.42 22.97 -0.25
CA ASP A 166 9.52 23.44 -1.10
C ASP A 166 9.08 23.78 -2.54
N ASN A 167 7.76 23.84 -2.80
CA ASN A 167 7.16 24.00 -4.13
C ASN A 167 7.66 22.98 -5.18
N GLN A 168 8.04 21.79 -4.74
CA GLN A 168 8.40 20.69 -5.64
C GLN A 168 7.16 19.91 -6.04
N THR A 169 7.03 19.66 -7.34
CA THR A 169 5.96 18.84 -7.92
C THR A 169 6.31 17.36 -7.91
N ILE A 170 7.60 17.01 -7.86
CA ILE A 170 8.13 15.64 -7.85
C ILE A 170 8.83 15.40 -6.52
N ILE A 171 8.61 14.21 -5.95
CA ILE A 171 9.12 13.82 -4.65
C ILE A 171 10.37 12.95 -4.84
N SER A 172 11.51 13.50 -4.47
CA SER A 172 12.81 12.82 -4.43
C SER A 172 13.03 12.07 -3.12
N MET A 173 14.02 11.16 -3.12
CA MET A 173 14.39 10.37 -1.93
C MET A 173 14.76 11.24 -0.72
N LYS A 174 15.36 12.42 -0.96
CA LYS A 174 15.70 13.41 0.08
C LYS A 174 14.52 13.73 1.01
N TYR A 175 13.31 13.83 0.47
CA TYR A 175 12.13 14.15 1.27
C TYR A 175 11.71 13.02 2.19
N PHE A 176 11.89 11.76 1.75
CA PHE A 176 11.63 10.60 2.59
C PHE A 176 12.64 10.48 3.74
N GLU A 177 13.91 10.78 3.49
CA GLU A 177 14.94 10.82 4.55
C GLU A 177 14.64 11.90 5.60
N LEU A 178 14.16 13.07 5.17
CA LEU A 178 13.73 14.14 6.08
C LEU A 178 12.47 13.75 6.87
N ALA A 179 11.52 13.09 6.22
CA ALA A 179 10.31 12.59 6.86
C ALA A 179 10.63 11.52 7.92
N GLN A 180 11.50 10.57 7.59
CA GLN A 180 11.94 9.51 8.50
C GLN A 180 12.58 10.08 9.77
N LYS A 181 13.34 11.17 9.68
CA LYS A 181 13.93 11.83 10.86
C LYS A 181 12.87 12.40 11.83
N LYS A 182 11.67 12.68 11.34
CA LYS A 182 10.56 13.25 12.14
C LYS A 182 9.59 12.20 12.66
N VAL A 183 9.38 11.13 11.91
CA VAL A 183 8.45 10.06 12.29
C VAL A 183 9.20 9.00 13.08
N HIS A 184 8.73 8.72 14.29
CA HIS A 184 9.34 7.72 15.16
C HIS A 184 8.60 6.37 15.05
N PRO A 185 9.32 5.24 15.17
CA PRO A 185 8.69 3.92 15.19
C PRO A 185 7.81 3.76 16.42
N THR A 186 6.61 3.23 16.23
CA THR A 186 5.68 2.92 17.33
C THR A 186 6.09 1.63 18.06
N MET A 187 6.64 0.62 17.37
CA MET A 187 7.04 -0.64 18.00
C MET A 187 8.42 -0.53 18.65
N ASN A 188 8.43 -0.33 19.96
CA ASN A 188 9.62 -0.46 20.80
C ASN A 188 9.74 -1.88 21.41
N GLU A 189 10.89 -2.17 22.04
CA GLU A 189 11.14 -3.48 22.65
C GLU A 189 10.10 -3.87 23.71
N ASN A 190 9.58 -2.90 24.47
CA ASN A 190 8.57 -3.15 25.49
C ASN A 190 7.24 -3.62 24.88
N LEU A 191 6.78 -2.93 23.83
CA LEU A 191 5.57 -3.30 23.09
C LEU A 191 5.74 -4.65 22.41
N ARG A 192 6.90 -4.90 21.79
CA ARG A 192 7.22 -6.19 21.17
C ARG A 192 7.16 -7.33 22.19
N ASN A 193 7.75 -7.14 23.37
CA ASN A 193 7.70 -8.12 24.45
C ASN A 193 6.27 -8.37 24.96
N TYR A 194 5.45 -7.32 25.07
CA TYR A 194 4.03 -7.43 25.43
C TYR A 194 3.25 -8.27 24.41
N TYR A 195 3.34 -7.94 23.13
CA TYR A 195 2.62 -8.66 22.08
C TYR A 195 3.13 -10.08 21.86
N ASN A 196 4.44 -10.35 22.02
CA ASN A 196 4.99 -11.71 21.98
C ASN A 196 4.42 -12.61 23.08
N LYS A 197 4.23 -12.08 24.29
CA LYS A 197 3.58 -12.84 25.38
C LYS A 197 2.13 -13.14 25.05
N ILE A 198 1.42 -12.15 24.50
CA ILE A 198 0.03 -12.31 24.09
C ILE A 198 -0.10 -13.35 22.98
N GLN A 199 0.79 -13.35 21.98
CA GLN A 199 0.76 -14.26 20.84
C GLN A 199 0.71 -15.74 21.28
N GLN A 200 1.36 -16.11 22.39
CA GLN A 200 1.34 -17.49 22.91
C GLN A 200 -0.07 -17.99 23.29
N HIS A 201 -0.98 -17.06 23.60
CA HIS A 201 -2.37 -17.39 23.91
C HIS A 201 -3.25 -17.54 22.67
N PHE A 202 -2.79 -17.06 21.51
CA PHE A 202 -3.51 -17.15 20.24
C PHE A 202 -3.12 -18.45 19.51
N LYS A 203 -3.91 -19.50 19.74
CA LYS A 203 -3.65 -20.87 19.21
C LYS A 203 -4.22 -21.12 17.81
N GLY A 204 -4.94 -20.15 17.22
CA GLY A 204 -5.55 -20.22 15.89
C GLY A 204 -4.91 -19.25 14.90
N GLY A 205 -4.86 -19.61 13.62
CA GLY A 205 -4.47 -18.69 12.53
C GLY A 205 -2.96 -18.47 12.33
N LEU A 206 -2.08 -19.14 13.08
CA LEU A 206 -0.64 -19.09 12.83
C LEU A 206 -0.29 -19.86 11.53
N PRO A 207 0.64 -19.36 10.69
CA PRO A 207 1.18 -20.14 9.57
C PRO A 207 1.69 -21.49 10.08
N LYS A 208 1.46 -22.60 9.34
CA LYS A 208 1.85 -23.97 9.74
C LYS A 208 3.27 -24.09 10.29
N GLN A 209 4.20 -23.25 9.80
CA GLN A 209 5.61 -23.25 10.18
C GLN A 209 5.88 -22.80 11.64
N VAL A 210 4.96 -22.07 12.27
CA VAL A 210 5.11 -21.54 13.65
C VAL A 210 4.23 -22.33 14.64
N GLN A 211 3.46 -23.30 14.14
CA GLN A 211 2.63 -24.14 15.00
C GLN A 211 3.54 -25.15 15.74
N PRO A 212 3.34 -25.35 17.07
CA PRO A 212 4.06 -26.37 17.82
C PRO A 212 3.89 -27.76 17.19
N LEU A 213 4.94 -28.59 17.23
CA LEU A 213 5.00 -29.94 16.64
C LEU A 213 3.84 -30.86 17.01
N GLU A 214 3.24 -30.67 18.18
CA GLU A 214 2.07 -31.43 18.65
C GLU A 214 0.79 -31.17 17.85
N TYR A 215 0.80 -30.14 16.99
CA TYR A 215 -0.36 -29.67 16.22
C TYR A 215 -0.09 -29.52 14.71
N GLN A 216 1.03 -30.05 14.20
CA GLN A 216 1.33 -30.13 12.77
C GLN A 216 0.68 -31.34 12.08
#